data_AF-V4C835-F1
#
_entry.id   AF-V4C835-F1
#
_cell.length_a   1.000
_cell.length_b   1.000
_cell.length_c   1.000
_cell.angle_alpha   90.00
_cell.angle_beta   90.00
_cell.angle_gamma   90.00
#
_symmetry.space_group_name_H-M   'P 1'
#
loop_
_entity.id
_entity.type
_entity.pdbx_description
1 polymer ?
#
loop_
_entity_poly.entity_id
_entity_poly.type
_entity_poly.pdbx_seq_one_letter_code
_entity_poly.pdbx_strand_id
1 'polypeptide(L)'
;SQKEKDEIIAQITNLDQEIHQVESKIKNLQKKQDQLEKETAKPQEEKRESPELNQSEPKHQSIAQIIYAENRRKAEEAHKMLSKMGPKIDLPLYHQPSDTAIYQENKQKFAVFKNRLILHLKKRHQARRIREKYLTERYDQLMQAWLKKIERIENNAKRKAKEAKSREFYEKLFPEIKKAREDRERFQSRVGTRGSIAGYARTDAELEQIVDGLNEQEEEEKKMRSFSVIPPMMLDSHQRKMKFINNNGLLEDPMFEYKESQALIKWTETEKQIFKEKYLQHPKNFVLIASCLQKKSVPEVIQFYYQSKKKENYKQLLRKQNMKKRRPFKVSYT
;
A
#
# COMPACT_ATOMS: atom_id res chain seq x y z
N SER A 1 -33.61 -21.56 -33.90
CA SER A 1 -34.80 -21.89 -33.08
C SER A 1 -34.81 -23.32 -32.55
N GLN A 2 -34.85 -24.39 -33.37
CA GLN A 2 -34.82 -25.77 -32.84
C GLN A 2 -33.42 -26.21 -32.36
N LYS A 3 -32.39 -25.95 -33.17
CA LYS A 3 -30.98 -26.28 -32.83
C LYS A 3 -30.49 -25.61 -31.55
N GLU A 4 -30.85 -24.36 -31.32
CA GLU A 4 -30.49 -23.62 -30.09
C GLU A 4 -31.21 -24.18 -28.86
N LYS A 5 -32.45 -24.68 -29.02
CA LYS A 5 -33.16 -25.36 -27.92
C LYS A 5 -32.50 -26.69 -27.58
N ASP A 6 -32.11 -27.47 -28.58
CA ASP A 6 -31.42 -28.75 -28.37
C ASP A 6 -30.04 -28.55 -27.74
N GLU A 7 -29.34 -27.46 -28.07
CA GLU A 7 -28.06 -27.08 -27.47
C GLU A 7 -28.21 -26.65 -26.00
N ILE A 8 -29.25 -25.87 -25.68
CA ILE A 8 -29.57 -25.51 -24.28
C ILE A 8 -29.95 -26.75 -23.47
N ILE A 9 -30.73 -27.67 -24.04
CA ILE A 9 -31.08 -28.93 -23.37
C ILE A 9 -29.83 -29.77 -23.11
N ALA A 10 -28.91 -29.86 -24.08
CA ALA A 10 -27.63 -30.55 -23.90
C ALA A 10 -26.79 -29.91 -22.77
N GLN A 11 -26.72 -28.57 -22.71
CA GLN A 11 -26.01 -27.87 -21.62
C GLN A 11 -26.65 -28.12 -20.26
N ILE A 12 -27.98 -28.13 -20.17
CA ILE A 12 -28.71 -28.45 -18.93
C ILE A 12 -28.38 -29.88 -18.48
N THR A 13 -28.44 -30.85 -19.39
CA THR A 13 -28.11 -32.25 -19.04
C THR A 13 -26.68 -32.44 -18.57
N ASN A 14 -25.74 -31.65 -19.10
CA ASN A 14 -24.35 -31.69 -18.69
C ASN A 14 -24.15 -31.05 -17.30
N LEU A 15 -24.82 -29.92 -17.05
CA LEU A 15 -24.85 -29.28 -15.73
C LEU A 15 -25.47 -30.21 -14.67
N ASP A 16 -26.54 -30.92 -14.99
CA ASP A 16 -27.16 -31.89 -14.07
C ASP A 16 -26.23 -33.06 -13.74
N GLN A 17 -25.43 -33.53 -14.72
CA GLN A 17 -24.40 -34.54 -14.48
C GLN A 17 -23.27 -34.02 -13.59
N GLU A 18 -22.82 -32.78 -13.79
CA GLU A 18 -21.82 -32.15 -12.93
C GLU A 18 -22.34 -31.96 -11.50
N ILE A 19 -23.59 -31.52 -11.34
CA ILE A 19 -24.25 -31.41 -10.04
C ILE A 19 -24.24 -32.77 -9.33
N HIS A 20 -24.66 -33.84 -9.99
CA HIS A 20 -24.65 -35.17 -9.39
C HIS A 20 -23.24 -35.67 -9.03
N GLN A 21 -22.23 -35.37 -9.84
CA GLN A 21 -20.84 -35.72 -9.50
C GLN A 21 -20.34 -34.96 -8.27
N VAL A 22 -20.67 -33.67 -8.16
CA VAL A 22 -20.31 -32.84 -7.01
C VAL A 22 -21.07 -33.29 -5.76
N GLU A 23 -22.35 -33.57 -5.85
CA GLU A 23 -23.16 -34.11 -4.75
C GLU A 23 -22.63 -35.46 -4.25
N SER A 24 -22.24 -36.36 -5.16
CA SER A 24 -21.61 -37.64 -4.82
C SER A 24 -20.28 -37.45 -4.09
N LYS A 25 -19.43 -36.51 -4.56
CA LYS A 25 -18.19 -36.14 -3.88
C LYS A 25 -18.44 -35.57 -2.49
N ILE A 26 -19.42 -34.67 -2.34
CA ILE A 26 -19.80 -34.09 -1.04
C ILE A 26 -20.25 -35.20 -0.08
N LYS A 27 -21.10 -36.11 -0.54
CA LYS A 27 -21.59 -37.24 0.27
C LYS A 27 -20.46 -38.17 0.72
N ASN A 28 -19.48 -38.43 -0.14
CA ASN A 28 -18.31 -39.23 0.22
C ASN A 28 -17.40 -38.52 1.23
N LEU A 29 -17.21 -37.20 1.08
CA LEU A 29 -16.44 -36.40 2.03
C LEU A 29 -17.13 -36.31 3.39
N GLN A 30 -18.45 -36.15 3.43
CA GLN A 30 -19.25 -36.18 4.67
C GLN A 30 -19.14 -37.53 5.37
N LYS A 31 -19.27 -38.65 4.65
CA LYS A 31 -19.06 -39.99 5.22
C LYS A 31 -17.65 -40.17 5.80
N LYS A 32 -16.63 -39.61 5.14
CA LYS A 32 -15.25 -39.66 5.61
C LYS A 32 -15.04 -38.78 6.84
N GLN A 33 -15.68 -37.61 6.89
CA GLN A 33 -15.70 -36.76 8.08
C GLN A 33 -16.35 -37.48 9.26
N ASP A 34 -17.52 -38.10 9.06
CA ASP A 34 -18.22 -38.87 10.11
C ASP A 34 -17.39 -40.07 10.60
N GLN A 35 -16.65 -40.75 9.71
CA GLN A 35 -15.74 -41.82 10.10
C GLN A 35 -14.60 -41.31 10.97
N LEU A 36 -13.97 -40.19 10.58
CA LEU A 36 -12.90 -39.57 11.35
C LEU A 36 -13.40 -39.04 12.70
N GLU A 37 -14.59 -38.44 12.74
CA GLU A 37 -15.24 -37.99 13.99
C GLU A 37 -15.60 -39.18 14.90
N LYS A 38 -15.98 -40.32 14.35
CA LYS A 38 -16.22 -41.55 15.13
C LYS A 38 -14.92 -42.20 15.61
N GLU A 39 -13.84 -42.11 14.84
CA GLU A 39 -12.51 -42.55 15.26
C GLU A 39 -11.94 -41.66 16.37
N THR A 40 -12.19 -40.35 16.33
CA THR A 40 -11.77 -39.42 17.39
C THR A 40 -12.69 -39.45 18.61
N ALA A 41 -13.97 -39.81 18.45
CA ALA A 41 -14.93 -39.96 19.56
C ALA A 41 -14.85 -41.32 20.28
N LYS A 42 -14.13 -42.31 19.74
CA LYS A 42 -13.78 -43.52 20.51
C LYS A 42 -12.70 -43.13 21.53
N PRO A 43 -12.93 -43.33 22.84
CA PRO A 43 -11.87 -43.21 23.83
C PRO A 43 -10.74 -44.14 23.42
N GLN A 44 -9.51 -43.63 23.34
CA GLN A 44 -8.34 -44.50 23.31
C GLN A 44 -8.34 -45.28 24.63
N GLU A 45 -8.78 -46.54 24.59
CA GLU A 45 -8.42 -47.49 25.64
C GLU A 45 -6.91 -47.48 25.76
N GLU A 46 -6.45 -47.22 26.98
CA GLU A 46 -5.05 -47.24 27.38
C GLU A 46 -4.37 -48.52 26.86
N LYS A 47 -3.67 -48.42 25.73
CA LYS A 47 -2.52 -49.28 25.51
C LYS A 47 -1.48 -48.86 26.54
N ARG A 48 -1.51 -49.54 27.69
CA ARG A 48 -0.38 -49.62 28.61
C ARG A 48 0.84 -50.04 27.80
N GLU A 49 1.69 -49.09 27.45
CA GLU A 49 3.01 -49.37 26.90
C GLU A 49 3.88 -49.90 28.05
N SER A 50 3.87 -51.21 28.21
CA SER A 50 4.99 -51.94 28.81
C SER A 50 6.23 -51.77 27.91
N PRO A 51 7.41 -51.49 28.48
CA PRO A 51 8.62 -51.22 27.71
C PRO A 51 9.30 -52.52 27.31
N GLU A 52 8.85 -53.19 26.25
CA GLU A 52 9.63 -54.25 25.60
C GLU A 52 9.54 -54.19 24.08
N LEU A 53 10.71 -53.95 23.49
CA LEU A 53 11.21 -54.48 22.21
C LEU A 53 10.18 -54.80 21.12
N ASN A 54 10.16 -53.95 20.08
CA ASN A 54 9.91 -54.43 18.72
C ASN A 54 10.89 -53.75 17.75
N GLN A 55 11.99 -54.45 17.48
CA GLN A 55 12.72 -54.33 16.22
C GLN A 55 11.82 -54.92 15.13
N SER A 56 11.06 -54.09 14.43
CA SER A 56 10.35 -54.50 13.22
C SER A 56 10.67 -53.53 12.09
N GLU A 57 11.44 -54.05 11.12
CA GLU A 57 11.74 -53.63 9.75
C GLU A 57 11.63 -52.13 9.37
N PRO A 58 12.67 -51.59 8.69
CA PRO A 58 12.63 -50.21 8.20
C PRO A 58 11.67 -50.11 7.02
N LYS A 59 10.39 -49.85 7.30
CA LYS A 59 9.47 -49.30 6.30
C LYS A 59 10.13 -48.06 5.72
N HIS A 60 10.15 -47.91 4.39
CA HIS A 60 10.62 -46.70 3.71
C HIS A 60 9.83 -45.48 4.21
N GLN A 61 10.31 -44.84 5.27
CA GLN A 61 9.70 -43.64 5.82
C GLN A 61 10.01 -42.50 4.88
N SER A 62 8.98 -41.75 4.48
CA SER A 62 9.16 -40.52 3.71
C SER A 62 10.07 -39.56 4.48
N ILE A 63 10.87 -38.76 3.78
CA ILE A 63 11.74 -37.73 4.39
C ILE A 63 10.95 -36.87 5.39
N ALA A 64 9.69 -36.55 5.08
CA ALA A 64 8.81 -35.82 6.00
C ALA A 64 8.54 -36.61 7.31
N GLN A 65 8.32 -37.92 7.23
CA GLN A 65 8.08 -38.76 8.42
C GLN A 65 9.33 -38.84 9.30
N ILE A 66 10.52 -38.95 8.70
CA ILE A 66 11.80 -38.92 9.41
C ILE A 66 11.97 -37.58 10.13
N ILE A 67 11.70 -36.46 9.44
CA ILE A 67 11.77 -35.11 10.04
C ILE A 67 10.76 -34.97 11.19
N TYR A 68 9.52 -35.43 11.03
CA TYR A 68 8.52 -35.36 12.10
C TYR A 68 8.87 -36.26 13.29
N ALA A 69 9.46 -37.44 13.06
CA ALA A 69 9.94 -38.30 14.13
C ALA A 69 11.09 -37.65 14.91
N GLU A 70 12.09 -37.11 14.20
CA GLU A 70 13.24 -36.44 14.83
C GLU A 70 12.82 -35.15 15.55
N ASN A 71 11.88 -34.39 14.99
CA ASN A 71 11.32 -33.21 15.66
C ASN A 71 10.55 -33.58 16.93
N ARG A 72 9.78 -34.69 16.94
CA ARG A 72 9.10 -35.18 18.15
C ARG A 72 10.11 -35.57 19.23
N ARG A 73 11.15 -36.34 18.87
CA ARG A 73 12.23 -36.73 19.79
C ARG A 73 12.91 -35.50 20.41
N LYS A 74 13.31 -34.53 19.59
CA LYS A 74 13.95 -33.28 20.07
C LYS A 74 13.01 -32.44 20.93
N ALA A 75 11.73 -32.38 20.60
CA ALA A 75 10.73 -31.65 21.39
C ALA A 75 10.54 -32.31 22.77
N GLU A 76 10.43 -33.65 22.83
CA GLU A 76 10.35 -34.40 24.08
C GLU A 76 11.58 -34.20 24.96
N GLU A 77 12.79 -34.21 24.39
CA GLU A 77 14.04 -33.93 25.13
C GLU A 77 14.05 -32.51 25.72
N ALA A 78 13.62 -31.51 24.94
CA ALA A 78 13.51 -30.13 25.41
C ALA A 78 12.44 -29.99 26.52
N HIS A 79 11.29 -30.64 26.38
CA HIS A 79 10.25 -30.66 27.41
C HIS A 79 10.72 -31.37 28.68
N LYS A 80 11.47 -32.47 28.57
CA LYS A 80 12.07 -33.18 29.70
C LYS A 80 13.07 -32.32 30.46
N MET A 81 13.85 -31.50 29.75
CA MET A 81 14.77 -30.52 30.34
C MET A 81 14.02 -29.45 31.15
N LEU A 82 12.85 -29.02 30.65
CA LEU A 82 12.03 -27.98 31.26
C LEU A 82 10.97 -28.49 32.25
N SER A 83 10.82 -29.81 32.43
CA SER A 83 9.74 -30.37 33.27
C SER A 83 9.82 -29.98 34.75
N LYS A 84 11.02 -29.60 35.22
CA LYS A 84 11.26 -29.06 36.57
C LYS A 84 10.94 -27.58 36.70
N MET A 85 10.74 -26.87 35.59
CA MET A 85 10.50 -25.43 35.52
C MET A 85 9.08 -25.15 35.05
N GLY A 86 8.10 -25.49 35.87
CA GLY A 86 6.70 -25.09 35.64
C GLY A 86 5.66 -26.11 36.13
N PRO A 87 4.37 -25.76 36.01
CA PRO A 87 3.29 -26.71 36.21
C PRO A 87 3.38 -27.85 35.19
N LYS A 88 2.99 -29.06 35.60
CA LYS A 88 2.88 -30.20 34.69
C LYS A 88 1.83 -29.88 33.61
N ILE A 89 2.27 -29.81 32.36
CA ILE A 89 1.41 -29.60 31.20
C ILE A 89 1.31 -30.92 30.47
N ASP A 90 0.09 -31.40 30.30
CA ASP A 90 -0.17 -32.58 29.49
C ASP A 90 -0.12 -32.19 28.01
N LEU A 91 0.67 -32.92 27.22
CA LEU A 91 0.89 -32.64 25.81
C LEU A 91 0.07 -33.63 24.96
N PRO A 92 -0.45 -33.20 23.80
CA PRO A 92 -0.34 -31.86 23.21
C PRO A 92 -1.28 -30.85 23.87
N LEU A 93 -0.81 -29.60 24.01
CA LEU A 93 -1.59 -28.52 24.64
C LEU A 93 -2.93 -28.24 23.94
N TYR A 94 -2.97 -28.44 22.62
CA TYR A 94 -4.18 -28.43 21.79
C TYR A 94 -3.92 -29.28 20.54
N HIS A 95 -4.95 -29.90 19.98
CA HIS A 95 -4.85 -30.62 18.71
C HIS A 95 -5.07 -29.67 17.52
N GLN A 96 -5.90 -28.65 17.71
CA GLN A 96 -6.12 -27.53 16.79
C GLN A 96 -6.24 -26.21 17.57
N PRO A 97 -5.88 -25.05 17.00
CA PRO A 97 -6.00 -23.75 17.68
C PRO A 97 -7.41 -23.43 18.20
N SER A 98 -8.44 -24.05 17.61
CA SER A 98 -9.84 -23.97 18.01
C SER A 98 -10.18 -24.67 19.33
N ASP A 99 -9.33 -25.58 19.80
CA ASP A 99 -9.58 -26.35 21.02
C ASP A 99 -9.31 -25.50 22.27
N THR A 100 -8.68 -24.34 22.09
CA THR A 100 -8.41 -23.40 23.17
C THR A 100 -9.71 -22.83 23.75
N ALA A 101 -9.82 -22.78 25.08
CA ALA A 101 -10.98 -22.20 25.76
C ALA A 101 -11.23 -20.73 25.32
N ILE A 102 -10.15 -19.98 25.05
CA ILE A 102 -10.18 -18.59 24.56
C ILE A 102 -10.89 -18.51 23.20
N TYR A 103 -10.68 -19.47 22.30
CA TYR A 103 -11.35 -19.49 21.00
C TYR A 103 -12.87 -19.66 21.18
N GLN A 104 -13.30 -20.58 22.03
CA GLN A 104 -14.72 -20.83 22.31
C GLN A 104 -15.37 -19.62 22.99
N GLU A 105 -14.69 -19.00 23.96
CA GLU A 105 -15.15 -17.78 24.62
C GLU A 105 -15.30 -16.62 23.62
N ASN A 106 -14.31 -16.41 22.75
CA ASN A 106 -14.38 -15.39 21.70
C ASN A 106 -15.52 -15.66 20.72
N LYS A 107 -15.76 -16.92 20.36
CA LYS A 107 -16.90 -17.30 19.50
C LYS A 107 -18.24 -16.98 20.14
N GLN A 108 -18.41 -17.26 21.43
CA GLN A 108 -19.62 -16.91 22.19
C GLN A 108 -19.79 -15.40 22.33
N LYS A 109 -18.73 -14.67 22.72
CA LYS A 109 -18.72 -13.21 22.78
C LYS A 109 -19.09 -12.58 21.44
N PHE A 110 -18.53 -13.10 20.35
CA PHE A 110 -18.85 -12.64 19.00
C PHE A 110 -20.29 -12.93 18.63
N ALA A 111 -20.85 -14.10 18.98
CA ALA A 111 -22.24 -14.44 18.68
C ALA A 111 -23.23 -13.41 19.27
N VAL A 112 -23.01 -12.98 20.52
CA VAL A 112 -23.83 -11.94 21.17
C VAL A 112 -23.58 -10.56 20.55
N PHE A 113 -22.32 -10.22 20.28
CA PHE A 113 -21.94 -8.91 19.74
C PHE A 113 -22.31 -8.72 18.25
N LYS A 114 -22.41 -9.82 17.48
CA LYS A 114 -22.60 -9.83 16.02
C LYS A 114 -23.75 -8.95 15.57
N ASN A 115 -24.91 -9.03 16.22
CA ASN A 115 -26.10 -8.26 15.82
C ASN A 115 -25.88 -6.75 16.02
N ARG A 116 -25.23 -6.35 17.12
CA ARG A 116 -24.88 -4.95 17.39
C ARG A 116 -23.86 -4.42 16.38
N LEU A 117 -22.86 -5.24 16.05
CA LEU A 117 -21.85 -4.91 15.04
C LEU A 117 -22.49 -4.71 13.65
N ILE A 118 -23.34 -5.65 13.22
CA ILE A 118 -24.05 -5.56 11.93
C ILE A 118 -24.89 -4.30 11.87
N LEU A 119 -25.64 -3.98 12.93
CA LEU A 119 -26.45 -2.76 12.98
C LEU A 119 -25.60 -1.49 12.87
N HIS A 120 -24.46 -1.45 13.58
CA HIS A 120 -23.51 -0.34 13.51
C HIS A 120 -22.96 -0.17 12.08
N LEU A 121 -22.52 -1.27 11.45
CA LEU A 121 -21.99 -1.24 10.08
C LEU A 121 -23.06 -0.79 9.08
N LYS A 122 -24.30 -1.29 9.18
CA LYS A 122 -25.43 -0.86 8.34
C LYS A 122 -25.66 0.65 8.46
N LYS A 123 -25.73 1.19 9.68
CA LYS A 123 -25.88 2.64 9.92
C LYS A 123 -24.72 3.43 9.31
N ARG A 124 -23.48 2.95 9.47
CA ARG A 124 -22.28 3.57 8.90
C ARG A 124 -22.31 3.58 7.36
N HIS A 125 -22.68 2.46 6.74
CA HIS A 125 -22.82 2.36 5.28
C HIS A 125 -23.92 3.28 4.74
N GLN A 126 -25.08 3.34 5.42
CA GLN A 126 -26.17 4.22 5.03
C GLN A 126 -25.76 5.69 5.11
N ALA A 127 -25.12 6.11 6.21
CA ALA A 127 -24.61 7.47 6.36
C ALA A 127 -23.59 7.84 5.27
N ARG A 128 -22.70 6.91 4.92
CA ARG A 128 -21.76 7.07 3.80
C ARG A 128 -22.48 7.26 2.48
N ARG A 129 -23.46 6.40 2.17
CA ARG A 129 -24.23 6.46 0.92
C ARG A 129 -25.03 7.76 0.77
N ILE A 130 -25.70 8.21 1.85
CA ILE A 130 -26.45 9.48 1.86
C ILE A 130 -25.51 10.63 1.55
N ARG A 131 -24.32 10.63 2.16
CA ARG A 131 -23.34 11.68 1.94
C ARG A 131 -22.73 11.66 0.56
N GLU A 132 -22.36 10.49 0.04
CA GLU A 132 -21.84 10.35 -1.33
C GLU A 132 -22.87 10.90 -2.32
N LYS A 133 -24.15 10.54 -2.17
CA LYS A 133 -25.25 11.10 -2.96
C LYS A 133 -25.32 12.63 -2.87
N TYR A 134 -25.29 13.19 -1.65
CA TYR A 134 -25.29 14.64 -1.44
C TYR A 134 -24.09 15.33 -2.11
N LEU A 135 -22.89 14.75 -2.01
CA LEU A 135 -21.68 15.32 -2.61
C LEU A 135 -21.75 15.29 -4.14
N THR A 136 -22.25 14.21 -4.74
CA THR A 136 -22.46 14.12 -6.19
C THR A 136 -23.45 15.17 -6.66
N GLU A 137 -24.63 15.24 -6.04
CA GLU A 137 -25.66 16.23 -6.39
C GLU A 137 -25.15 17.67 -6.21
N ARG A 138 -24.39 17.93 -5.13
CA ARG A 138 -23.80 19.24 -4.89
C ARG A 138 -22.72 19.59 -5.91
N TYR A 139 -21.91 18.62 -6.30
CA TYR A 139 -20.91 18.80 -7.36
C TYR A 139 -21.59 19.16 -8.68
N ASP A 140 -22.64 18.43 -9.08
CA ASP A 140 -23.36 18.70 -10.33
C ASP A 140 -23.92 20.12 -10.35
N GLN A 141 -24.53 20.57 -9.24
CA GLN A 141 -25.02 21.95 -9.11
C GLN A 141 -23.89 22.99 -9.26
N LEU A 142 -22.76 22.78 -8.58
CA LEU A 142 -21.62 23.69 -8.64
C LEU A 142 -20.95 23.68 -10.02
N MET A 143 -20.85 22.52 -10.65
CA MET A 143 -20.34 22.36 -12.00
C MET A 143 -21.21 23.10 -13.00
N GLN A 144 -22.53 22.94 -12.94
CA GLN A 144 -23.46 23.71 -13.78
C GLN A 144 -23.33 25.22 -13.57
N ALA A 145 -23.22 25.67 -12.33
CA ALA A 145 -23.01 27.09 -12.02
C ALA A 145 -21.67 27.60 -12.56
N TRP A 146 -20.61 26.80 -12.48
CA TRP A 146 -19.31 27.11 -13.02
C TRP A 146 -19.32 27.15 -14.55
N LEU A 147 -19.91 26.17 -15.23
CA LEU A 147 -20.06 26.15 -16.68
C LEU A 147 -20.81 27.39 -17.17
N LYS A 148 -21.92 27.76 -16.55
CA LYS A 148 -22.64 29.01 -16.86
C LYS A 148 -21.78 30.25 -16.64
N LYS A 149 -20.91 30.25 -15.63
CA LYS A 149 -19.97 31.36 -15.39
C LYS A 149 -18.91 31.43 -16.48
N ILE A 150 -18.34 30.29 -16.89
CA ILE A 150 -17.36 30.21 -17.98
C ILE A 150 -17.99 30.68 -19.29
N GLU A 151 -19.17 30.16 -19.62
CA GLU A 151 -19.92 30.56 -20.82
C GLU A 151 -20.15 32.08 -20.86
N ARG A 152 -20.53 32.70 -19.73
CA ARG A 152 -20.68 34.17 -19.63
C ARG A 152 -19.36 34.92 -19.84
N ILE A 153 -18.25 34.38 -19.32
CA ILE A 153 -16.92 34.98 -19.48
C ILE A 153 -16.46 34.87 -20.94
N GLU A 154 -16.62 33.71 -21.56
CA GLU A 154 -16.25 33.44 -22.94
C GLU A 154 -17.14 34.20 -23.92
N ASN A 155 -18.44 34.34 -23.64
CA ASN A 155 -19.36 35.12 -24.46
C ASN A 155 -19.28 36.64 -24.24
N ASN A 156 -18.39 37.11 -23.36
CA ASN A 156 -18.18 38.54 -23.18
C ASN A 156 -17.59 39.17 -24.44
N ALA A 157 -18.35 40.06 -25.10
CA ALA A 157 -17.97 40.69 -26.35
C ALA A 157 -16.62 41.42 -26.29
N LYS A 158 -16.29 42.09 -25.17
CA LYS A 158 -15.00 42.77 -24.99
C LYS A 158 -13.84 41.77 -24.95
N ARG A 159 -14.05 40.63 -24.29
CA ARG A 159 -13.06 39.54 -24.23
C ARG A 159 -12.88 38.89 -25.59
N LYS A 160 -13.97 38.51 -26.26
CA LYS A 160 -13.95 37.95 -27.63
C LYS A 160 -13.21 38.85 -28.61
N ALA A 161 -13.49 40.16 -28.58
CA ALA A 161 -12.81 41.13 -29.44
C ALA A 161 -11.31 41.24 -29.11
N LYS A 162 -10.93 41.21 -27.83
CA LYS A 162 -9.52 41.23 -27.41
C LYS A 162 -8.79 39.95 -27.84
N GLU A 163 -9.40 38.78 -27.62
CA GLU A 163 -8.85 37.49 -28.04
C GLU A 163 -8.75 37.37 -29.56
N ALA A 164 -9.72 37.92 -30.32
CA ALA A 164 -9.66 38.00 -31.77
C ALA A 164 -8.48 38.85 -32.25
N LYS A 165 -8.28 40.04 -31.68
CA LYS A 165 -7.13 40.89 -31.98
C LYS A 165 -5.80 40.23 -31.63
N SER A 166 -5.71 39.60 -30.46
CA SER A 166 -4.52 38.83 -30.06
C SER A 166 -4.25 37.68 -31.03
N ARG A 167 -5.30 36.95 -31.44
CA ARG A 167 -5.19 35.86 -32.41
C ARG A 167 -4.69 36.35 -33.76
N GLU A 168 -5.31 37.40 -34.32
CA GLU A 168 -4.88 38.01 -35.58
C GLU A 168 -3.41 38.48 -35.52
N PHE A 169 -2.99 39.03 -34.38
CA PHE A 169 -1.60 39.41 -34.15
C PHE A 169 -0.65 38.20 -34.17
N TYR A 170 -0.98 37.12 -33.46
CA TYR A 170 -0.15 35.90 -33.45
C TYR A 170 -0.13 35.19 -34.81
N GLU A 171 -1.25 35.14 -35.52
CA GLU A 171 -1.32 34.56 -36.87
C GLU A 171 -0.52 35.36 -37.90
N LYS A 172 -0.35 36.67 -37.69
CA LYS A 172 0.53 37.51 -38.51
C LYS A 172 2.01 37.28 -38.21
N LEU A 173 2.34 36.93 -36.96
CA LEU A 173 3.71 36.62 -36.54
C LEU A 173 4.12 35.17 -36.85
N PHE A 174 3.17 34.24 -36.86
CA PHE A 174 3.39 32.80 -37.06
C PHE A 174 2.42 32.26 -38.14
N PRO A 175 2.79 32.36 -39.42
CA PRO A 175 1.95 31.91 -40.54
C PRO A 175 1.60 30.42 -40.49
N GLU A 176 2.45 29.59 -39.88
CA GLU A 176 2.25 28.15 -39.71
C GLU A 176 1.03 27.83 -38.84
N ILE A 177 0.77 28.66 -37.81
CA ILE A 177 -0.39 28.53 -36.92
C ILE A 177 -1.69 28.81 -37.69
N LYS A 178 -1.67 29.83 -38.56
CA LYS A 178 -2.81 30.17 -39.42
C LYS A 178 -3.12 29.05 -40.41
N LYS A 179 -2.09 28.50 -41.06
CA LYS A 179 -2.22 27.38 -42.01
C LYS A 179 -2.83 26.14 -41.33
N ALA A 180 -2.31 25.75 -40.17
CA ALA A 180 -2.84 24.61 -39.40
C ALA A 180 -4.31 24.80 -38.99
N ARG A 181 -4.73 26.03 -38.65
CA ARG A 181 -6.13 26.34 -38.35
C ARG A 181 -7.02 26.23 -39.59
N GLU A 182 -6.59 26.82 -40.71
CA GLU A 182 -7.35 26.77 -41.97
C GLU A 182 -7.50 25.34 -42.48
N ASP A 183 -6.46 24.51 -42.35
CA ASP A 183 -6.51 23.09 -42.70
C ASP A 183 -7.47 22.32 -41.77
N ARG A 184 -7.45 22.59 -40.45
CA ARG A 184 -8.38 22.01 -39.47
C ARG A 184 -9.83 22.47 -39.70
N GLU A 185 -10.06 23.74 -39.99
CA GLU A 185 -11.39 24.29 -40.31
C GLU A 185 -11.92 23.74 -41.64
N ARG A 186 -11.06 23.52 -42.63
CA ARG A 186 -11.42 22.85 -43.90
C ARG A 186 -11.82 21.40 -43.67
N PHE A 187 -11.07 20.67 -42.84
CA PHE A 187 -11.40 19.30 -42.46
C PHE A 187 -12.73 19.24 -41.71
N GLN A 188 -12.92 20.08 -40.69
CA GLN A 188 -14.17 20.16 -39.92
C GLN A 188 -15.37 20.64 -40.75
N SER A 189 -15.17 21.55 -41.71
CA SER A 189 -16.25 22.02 -42.60
C SER A 189 -16.72 20.96 -43.59
N ARG A 190 -15.82 20.05 -44.00
CA ARG A 190 -16.17 18.88 -44.82
C ARG A 190 -16.99 17.86 -44.04
N VAL A 191 -16.76 17.75 -42.74
CA VAL A 191 -17.45 16.81 -41.84
C VAL A 191 -18.71 17.44 -41.19
N GLY A 192 -18.80 18.76 -41.07
CA GLY A 192 -19.62 19.41 -40.03
C GLY A 192 -21.00 19.97 -40.41
N THR A 193 -21.22 20.69 -41.53
CA THR A 193 -22.47 21.52 -41.58
C THR A 193 -23.01 21.95 -42.95
N ARG A 194 -22.52 21.45 -44.10
CA ARG A 194 -23.14 21.77 -45.41
C ARG A 194 -23.35 20.59 -46.35
N GLY A 195 -23.65 19.43 -45.78
CA GLY A 195 -23.98 18.20 -46.51
C GLY A 195 -25.16 17.44 -45.90
N SER A 196 -26.21 18.13 -45.44
CA SER A 196 -27.43 17.46 -45.01
C SER A 196 -28.16 16.89 -46.23
N ILE A 197 -27.92 15.60 -46.50
CA ILE A 197 -28.96 14.60 -46.83
C ILE A 197 -28.42 13.16 -46.89
N ALA A 198 -27.10 12.92 -46.88
CA ALA A 198 -26.59 11.55 -46.87
C ALA A 198 -25.20 11.50 -46.22
N GLY A 199 -25.08 10.84 -45.06
CA GLY A 199 -23.82 10.49 -44.41
C GLY A 199 -23.03 9.42 -45.18
N TYR A 200 -22.89 9.61 -46.49
CA TYR A 200 -22.14 8.74 -47.38
C TYR A 200 -20.88 9.50 -47.80
N ALA A 201 -19.72 8.99 -47.38
CA ALA A 201 -18.45 9.28 -48.04
C ALA A 201 -18.63 9.01 -49.55
N ARG A 202 -18.30 9.98 -50.41
CA ARG A 202 -18.52 9.84 -51.86
C ARG A 202 -17.46 8.94 -52.50
N THR A 203 -16.39 8.65 -51.76
CA THR A 203 -15.24 7.86 -52.19
C THR A 203 -14.68 7.06 -51.01
N ASP A 204 -14.16 5.86 -51.24
CA ASP A 204 -13.58 4.98 -50.20
C ASP A 204 -12.45 5.69 -49.42
N ALA A 205 -11.65 6.48 -50.13
CA ALA A 205 -10.60 7.32 -49.54
C ALA A 205 -11.13 8.46 -48.63
N GLU A 206 -12.34 8.97 -48.87
CA GLU A 206 -12.95 9.97 -47.98
C GLU A 206 -13.49 9.31 -46.70
N LEU A 207 -13.93 8.04 -46.78
CA LEU A 207 -14.37 7.28 -45.62
C LEU A 207 -13.19 6.94 -44.71
N GLU A 208 -12.09 6.46 -45.29
CA GLU A 208 -10.84 6.12 -44.59
C GLU A 208 -10.27 7.36 -43.88
N GLN A 209 -10.27 8.52 -44.54
CA GLN A 209 -9.81 9.77 -43.94
C GLN A 209 -10.67 10.25 -42.76
N ILE A 210 -11.99 10.00 -42.79
CA ILE A 210 -12.91 10.34 -41.68
C ILE A 210 -12.69 9.38 -40.51
N VAL A 211 -12.49 8.09 -40.78
CA VAL A 211 -12.21 7.06 -39.77
C VAL A 211 -10.87 7.31 -39.09
N ASP A 212 -9.83 7.62 -39.86
CA ASP A 212 -8.50 7.95 -39.33
C ASP A 212 -8.54 9.21 -38.44
N GLY A 213 -9.26 10.26 -38.87
CA GLY A 213 -9.40 11.48 -38.06
C GLY A 213 -10.18 11.27 -36.76
N LEU A 214 -11.18 10.38 -36.74
CA LEU A 214 -11.90 10.00 -35.53
C LEU A 214 -11.03 9.17 -34.59
N ASN A 215 -10.25 8.23 -35.13
CA ASN A 215 -9.33 7.40 -34.35
C ASN A 215 -8.19 8.24 -33.76
N GLU A 216 -7.64 9.20 -34.52
CA GLU A 216 -6.63 10.16 -34.04
C GLU A 216 -7.19 11.03 -32.92
N GLN A 217 -8.42 11.53 -33.04
CA GLN A 217 -9.08 12.28 -31.96
C GLN A 217 -9.30 11.42 -30.71
N GLU A 218 -9.72 10.15 -30.86
CA GLU A 218 -9.91 9.24 -29.74
C GLU A 218 -8.57 8.90 -29.06
N GLU A 219 -7.51 8.70 -29.83
CA GLU A 219 -6.15 8.48 -29.30
C GLU A 219 -5.61 9.71 -28.57
N GLU A 220 -5.82 10.90 -29.11
CA GLU A 220 -5.47 12.16 -28.43
C GLU A 220 -6.25 12.30 -27.11
N GLU A 221 -7.56 12.01 -27.10
CA GLU A 221 -8.36 12.04 -25.88
C GLU A 221 -7.91 11.00 -24.86
N LYS A 222 -7.59 9.77 -25.28
CA LYS A 222 -7.02 8.73 -24.41
C LYS A 222 -5.69 9.17 -23.82
N LYS A 223 -4.84 9.80 -24.63
CA LYS A 223 -3.55 10.36 -24.21
C LYS A 223 -3.75 11.53 -23.23
N MET A 224 -4.70 12.41 -23.47
CA MET A 224 -5.03 13.50 -22.54
C MET A 224 -5.62 12.99 -21.22
N ARG A 225 -6.43 11.93 -21.26
CA ARG A 225 -6.95 11.25 -20.06
C ARG A 225 -5.85 10.53 -19.29
N SER A 226 -4.86 9.93 -19.97
CA SER A 226 -3.74 9.26 -19.30
C SER A 226 -2.78 10.25 -18.63
N PHE A 227 -2.59 11.45 -19.20
CA PHE A 227 -1.81 12.51 -18.57
C PHE A 227 -2.56 13.29 -17.48
N SER A 228 -3.89 13.16 -17.43
CA SER A 228 -4.70 13.81 -16.39
C SER A 228 -4.51 13.11 -15.06
N VAL A 229 -3.88 13.79 -14.10
CA VAL A 229 -3.78 13.29 -12.72
C VAL A 229 -5.16 13.38 -12.08
N ILE A 230 -5.81 12.24 -11.87
CA ILE A 230 -7.05 12.15 -11.09
C ILE A 230 -6.66 12.27 -9.62
N PRO A 231 -7.03 13.37 -8.92
CA PRO A 231 -6.72 13.49 -7.51
C PRO A 231 -7.44 12.38 -6.74
N PRO A 232 -6.77 11.73 -5.78
CA PRO A 232 -7.41 10.70 -4.97
C PRO A 232 -8.64 11.29 -4.26
N MET A 233 -9.70 10.50 -4.19
CA MET A 233 -10.94 10.91 -3.53
C MET A 233 -10.62 11.34 -2.09
N MET A 234 -10.86 12.61 -1.79
CA MET A 234 -10.56 13.18 -0.49
C MET A 234 -11.44 12.53 0.57
N LEU A 235 -10.80 11.81 1.49
CA LEU A 235 -11.48 11.20 2.64
C LEU A 235 -12.17 12.27 3.47
N ASP A 236 -13.20 11.87 4.21
CA ASP A 236 -13.88 12.79 5.10
C ASP A 236 -13.17 13.02 6.43
N SER A 237 -13.60 14.04 7.19
CA SER A 237 -13.02 14.35 8.50
C SER A 237 -13.08 13.18 9.49
N HIS A 238 -14.07 12.28 9.38
CA HIS A 238 -14.19 11.11 10.23
C HIS A 238 -13.24 9.97 9.79
N GLN A 239 -13.16 9.63 8.50
CA GLN A 239 -12.22 8.66 7.96
C GLN A 239 -10.77 9.14 8.09
N ARG A 240 -10.50 10.44 7.95
CA ARG A 240 -9.17 11.03 8.21
C ARG A 240 -8.72 10.88 9.66
N LYS A 241 -9.66 10.88 10.61
CA LYS A 241 -9.37 10.61 12.03
C LYS A 241 -9.06 9.13 12.28
N MET A 242 -9.61 8.23 11.45
CA MET A 242 -9.33 6.81 11.54
C MET A 242 -7.98 6.48 10.93
N LYS A 243 -6.92 6.65 11.72
CA LYS A 243 -5.56 6.23 11.36
C LYS A 243 -5.31 4.82 11.87
N PHE A 244 -5.02 3.88 10.97
CA PHE A 244 -4.42 2.61 11.35
C PHE A 244 -2.94 2.86 11.64
N ILE A 245 -2.53 2.68 12.89
CA ILE A 245 -1.11 2.73 13.26
C ILE A 245 -0.63 1.29 13.22
N ASN A 246 0.07 0.94 12.14
CA ASN A 246 0.68 -0.37 12.05
C ASN A 246 1.92 -0.40 12.96
N ASN A 247 1.87 -1.24 13.99
CA ASN A 247 2.99 -1.44 14.93
C ASN A 247 3.75 -2.74 14.63
N ASN A 248 3.54 -3.36 13.46
CA ASN A 248 4.19 -4.62 13.10
C ASN A 248 5.71 -4.49 12.87
N GLY A 249 6.26 -3.27 12.82
CA GLY A 249 7.69 -3.02 12.62
C GLY A 249 8.20 -3.41 11.23
N LEU A 250 7.31 -3.58 10.24
CA LEU A 250 7.70 -3.94 8.88
C LEU A 250 8.33 -2.73 8.18
N LEU A 251 9.62 -2.86 7.83
CA LEU A 251 10.36 -1.90 7.03
C LEU A 251 10.39 -2.39 5.57
N GLU A 252 9.56 -1.83 4.69
CA GLU A 252 9.50 -2.23 3.27
C GLU A 252 10.78 -1.87 2.52
N ASP A 253 11.33 -0.67 2.76
CA ASP A 253 12.65 -0.26 2.27
C ASP A 253 13.50 0.31 3.43
N PRO A 254 14.33 -0.54 4.05
CA PRO A 254 15.22 -0.13 5.14
C PRO A 254 16.19 0.99 4.74
N MET A 255 16.57 1.09 3.45
CA MET A 255 17.53 2.09 2.98
C MET A 255 16.88 3.46 2.81
N PHE A 256 15.64 3.49 2.32
CA PHE A 256 14.86 4.72 2.22
C PHE A 256 14.62 5.32 3.60
N GLU A 257 14.14 4.53 4.56
CA GLU A 257 13.84 5.01 5.91
C GLU A 257 15.10 5.44 6.69
N TYR A 258 16.22 4.74 6.47
CA TYR A 258 17.51 5.19 6.97
C TYR A 258 17.88 6.56 6.39
N LYS A 259 17.74 6.78 5.07
CA LYS A 259 18.03 8.09 4.46
C LYS A 259 17.09 9.19 4.94
N GLU A 260 15.81 8.88 5.13
CA GLU A 260 14.81 9.84 5.62
C GLU A 260 15.11 10.23 7.08
N SER A 261 15.43 9.27 7.94
CA SER A 261 15.83 9.56 9.32
C SER A 261 17.14 10.38 9.39
N GLN A 262 18.11 10.13 8.51
CA GLN A 262 19.30 11.00 8.37
C GLN A 262 18.92 12.41 7.89
N ALA A 263 17.97 12.54 6.96
CA ALA A 263 17.54 13.83 6.41
C ALA A 263 16.79 14.70 7.44
N LEU A 264 16.14 14.08 8.43
CA LEU A 264 15.52 14.79 9.55
C LEU A 264 16.55 15.39 10.51
N ILE A 265 17.70 14.72 10.70
CA ILE A 265 18.79 15.19 11.57
C ILE A 265 19.68 16.20 10.81
N LYS A 266 19.13 17.37 10.51
CA LYS A 266 19.89 18.45 9.85
C LYS A 266 20.77 19.17 10.87
N TRP A 267 22.05 19.37 10.52
CA TRP A 267 23.02 20.13 11.31
C TRP A 267 23.25 21.50 10.68
N THR A 268 22.87 22.55 11.40
CA THR A 268 23.17 23.93 11.00
C THR A 268 24.64 24.26 11.23
N GLU A 269 25.17 25.24 10.51
CA GLU A 269 26.59 25.60 10.62
C GLU A 269 26.95 26.14 12.01
N THR A 270 26.02 26.84 12.67
CA THR A 270 26.16 27.31 14.06
C THR A 270 26.25 26.14 15.05
N GLU A 271 25.39 25.13 14.92
CA GLU A 271 25.44 23.92 15.77
C GLU A 271 26.76 23.15 15.60
N LYS A 272 27.28 23.06 14.37
CA LYS A 272 28.58 22.41 14.11
C LYS A 272 29.73 23.19 14.76
N GLN A 273 29.70 24.52 14.71
CA GLN A 273 30.71 25.36 15.36
C GLN A 273 30.67 25.20 16.89
N ILE A 274 29.48 25.23 17.48
CA ILE A 274 29.28 24.99 18.93
C ILE A 274 29.80 23.60 19.31
N PHE A 275 29.46 22.57 18.53
CA PHE A 275 29.96 21.21 18.75
C PHE A 275 31.49 21.16 18.72
N LYS A 276 32.13 21.78 17.72
CA LYS A 276 33.58 21.79 17.56
C LYS A 276 34.27 22.52 18.72
N GLU A 277 33.75 23.67 19.13
CA GLU A 277 34.29 24.44 20.26
C GLU A 277 34.17 23.68 21.58
N LYS A 278 32.99 23.13 21.88
CA LYS A 278 32.74 22.40 23.13
C LYS A 278 33.48 21.06 23.18
N TYR A 279 33.63 20.37 22.04
CA TYR A 279 34.43 19.15 21.97
C TYR A 279 35.93 19.42 22.21
N LEU A 280 36.44 20.57 21.77
CA LEU A 280 37.81 21.00 22.04
C LEU A 280 38.03 21.35 23.53
N GLN A 281 37.02 21.90 24.19
CA GLN A 281 37.06 22.19 25.64
C GLN A 281 36.93 20.91 26.48
N HIS A 282 36.00 20.02 26.13
CA HIS A 282 35.67 18.80 26.88
C HIS A 282 35.63 17.57 25.94
N PRO A 283 36.79 16.95 25.65
CA PRO A 283 36.84 15.86 24.69
C PRO A 283 36.05 14.65 25.18
N LYS A 284 35.19 14.11 24.29
CA LYS A 284 34.34 12.92 24.52
C LYS A 284 33.29 13.06 25.64
N ASN A 285 33.08 14.26 26.20
CA ASN A 285 31.95 14.49 27.10
C ASN A 285 30.70 14.90 26.30
N PHE A 286 30.04 13.91 25.68
CA PHE A 286 28.90 14.15 24.79
C PHE A 286 27.66 14.65 25.51
N VAL A 287 27.50 14.35 26.81
CA VAL A 287 26.37 14.83 27.62
C VAL A 287 26.43 16.35 27.77
N LEU A 288 27.61 16.88 28.12
CA LEU A 288 27.82 18.32 28.26
C LEU A 288 27.70 19.04 26.90
N ILE A 289 28.21 18.44 25.83
CA ILE A 289 28.09 19.01 24.48
C ILE A 289 26.61 19.05 24.04
N ALA A 290 25.84 18.00 24.31
CA ALA A 290 24.41 17.96 24.02
C ALA A 290 23.64 19.02 24.81
N SER A 291 23.99 19.27 26.08
CA SER A 291 23.31 20.32 26.86
C SER A 291 23.50 21.73 26.29
N CYS A 292 24.57 21.98 25.53
CA CYS A 292 24.79 23.24 24.81
C CYS A 292 24.02 23.32 23.48
N LEU A 293 23.45 22.21 23.01
CA LEU A 293 22.71 22.10 21.76
C LEU A 293 21.23 21.81 22.07
N GLN A 294 20.43 22.86 22.22
CA GLN A 294 19.02 22.76 22.66
C GLN A 294 18.13 21.85 21.80
N LYS A 295 18.48 21.64 20.53
CA LYS A 295 17.69 20.87 19.57
C LYS A 295 18.26 19.48 19.26
N LYS A 296 19.34 19.05 19.92
CA LYS A 296 20.04 17.78 19.61
C LYS A 296 20.12 16.86 20.81
N SER A 297 19.79 15.60 20.59
CA SER A 297 19.89 14.56 21.63
C SER A 297 21.33 14.02 21.75
N VAL A 298 21.68 13.41 22.89
CA VAL A 298 23.00 12.80 23.10
C VAL A 298 23.35 11.77 22.01
N PRO A 299 22.45 10.85 21.59
CA PRO A 299 22.72 9.94 20.48
C PRO A 299 23.03 10.64 19.15
N GLU A 300 22.31 11.71 18.82
CA GLU A 300 22.55 12.49 17.60
C GLU A 300 23.93 13.17 17.61
N VAL A 301 24.34 13.69 18.77
CA VAL A 301 25.66 14.32 18.98
C VAL A 301 26.78 13.29 18.82
N ILE A 302 26.58 12.07 19.32
CA ILE A 302 27.51 10.95 19.11
C ILE A 302 27.56 10.57 17.63
N GLN A 303 26.41 10.40 16.99
CA GLN A 303 26.32 10.07 15.57
C GLN A 303 27.05 11.11 14.71
N PHE A 304 26.85 12.39 14.98
CA PHE A 304 27.54 13.49 14.30
C PHE A 304 29.05 13.45 14.52
N TYR A 305 29.52 13.11 15.73
CA TYR A 305 30.94 12.89 15.98
C TYR A 305 31.51 11.80 15.06
N TYR A 306 30.85 10.64 14.95
CA TYR A 306 31.35 9.55 14.11
C TYR A 306 31.32 9.89 12.61
N GLN A 307 30.33 10.65 12.16
CA GLN A 307 30.23 11.13 10.77
C GLN A 307 31.30 12.19 10.45
N SER A 308 31.60 13.11 11.37
CA SER A 308 32.49 14.26 11.12
C SER A 308 33.95 14.06 11.54
N LYS A 309 34.26 13.11 12.44
CA LYS A 309 35.60 12.97 13.05
C LYS A 309 36.75 12.76 12.08
N LYS A 310 36.50 12.12 10.94
CA LYS A 310 37.51 11.91 9.89
C LYS A 310 37.68 13.15 9.01
N LYS A 311 36.57 13.84 8.70
CA LYS A 311 36.56 15.06 7.86
C LYS A 311 37.20 16.26 8.57
N GLU A 312 36.80 16.52 9.81
CA GLU A 312 37.30 17.65 10.62
C GLU A 312 38.61 17.34 11.37
N ASN A 313 38.97 16.06 11.45
CA ASN A 313 40.20 15.57 12.08
C ASN A 313 40.40 16.09 13.52
N TYR A 314 39.38 15.90 14.37
CA TYR A 314 39.37 16.44 15.75
C TYR A 314 40.59 16.05 16.60
N LYS A 315 41.25 14.91 16.32
CA LYS A 315 42.50 14.50 16.99
C LYS A 315 43.64 15.50 16.74
N GLN A 316 43.78 16.00 15.51
CA GLN A 316 44.81 16.99 15.17
C GLN A 316 44.49 18.35 15.81
N LEU A 317 43.22 18.75 15.84
CA LEU A 317 42.79 19.99 16.48
C LEU A 317 43.05 19.98 17.99
N LEU A 318 42.76 18.88 18.67
CA LEU A 318 43.10 18.71 20.09
C LEU A 318 44.61 18.82 20.34
N ARG A 319 45.43 18.19 19.49
CA ARG A 319 46.90 18.27 19.59
C ARG A 319 47.38 19.72 19.45
N LYS A 320 46.86 20.47 18.47
CA LYS A 320 47.19 21.89 18.28
C LYS A 320 46.79 22.76 19.47
N GLN A 321 45.62 22.51 20.06
CA GLN A 321 45.15 23.27 21.23
C GLN A 321 45.96 22.96 22.50
N ASN A 322 46.29 21.69 22.73
CA ASN A 322 47.15 21.28 23.85
C ASN A 322 48.57 21.84 23.72
N MET A 323 49.10 21.94 22.50
CA MET A 323 50.40 22.60 22.24
C MET A 323 50.35 24.12 22.46
N LYS A 324 49.23 24.79 22.16
CA LYS A 324 49.04 26.22 22.47
C LYS A 324 48.99 26.49 23.98
N LYS A 325 48.32 25.63 24.76
CA LYS A 325 48.28 25.74 26.23
C LYS A 325 49.65 25.49 26.90
N ARG A 326 50.58 24.83 26.20
CA ARG A 326 51.94 24.54 26.68
C ARG A 326 52.98 25.60 26.34
N ARG A 327 52.63 26.71 25.68
CA ARG A 327 53.58 27.81 25.46
C ARG A 327 53.77 28.56 26.78
N PRO A 328 54.98 28.57 27.37
CA PRO A 328 55.25 29.42 28.53
C PRO A 328 55.10 30.88 28.11
N PHE A 329 54.46 31.67 28.97
CA PHE A 329 54.41 33.13 28.87
C PHE A 329 55.86 33.63 28.81
N LYS A 330 56.32 34.16 27.66
CA LYS A 330 57.56 34.94 27.63
C LYS A 330 57.26 36.23 28.36
N VAL A 331 57.66 36.32 29.63
CA VAL A 331 57.73 37.60 30.34
C VAL A 331 58.91 38.35 29.73
N SER A 332 58.63 39.32 28.88
CA SER A 332 59.61 40.31 28.44
C SER A 332 59.80 41.31 29.56
N TYR A 333 60.87 41.16 30.34
CA TYR A 333 61.41 42.26 31.14
C TYR A 333 62.30 43.11 30.24
N THR A 334 62.09 44.43 30.29
CA THR A 334 63.02 45.46 29.81
C THR A 334 64.35 45.39 30.54
#